data_AF-A0A957F654-F1
#
_entry.id   AF-A0A957F654-F1
#
_cell.length_a   1.000
_cell.length_b   1.000
_cell.length_c   1.000
_cell.angle_alpha   90.00
_cell.angle_beta   90.00
_cell.angle_gamma   90.00
#
_symmetry.space_group_name_H-M   'P 1'
#
loop_
_entity.id
_entity.type
_entity.pdbx_description
1 polymer ?
#
loop_
_entity_poly.entity_id
_entity_poly.type
_entity_poly.pdbx_seq_one_letter_code
_entity_poly.pdbx_strand_id
1 'polypeptide(L)'
;EAPIEVDGTRTILAAMQAQGVRRLIVVTSIGVGDSQDQVPLPFKMLMKTVLRKVMQAKEEQEKLVMASGLDWTIVRPGGLTDGPPTDRYTAGLDKSITAGQVSRADVAAFVLQQLADATYVQKTPAIT
;
A
#
# COMPACT_ATOMS: atom_id res chain seq x y z
N GLU A 1 -9.35 -6.22 -20.35
CA GLU A 1 -9.77 -6.56 -18.98
C GLU A 1 -9.13 -5.58 -18.02
N ALA A 2 -9.84 -5.16 -16.97
CA ALA A 2 -9.24 -4.32 -15.95
C ALA A 2 -8.25 -5.16 -15.12
N PRO A 3 -7.20 -4.55 -14.54
CA PRO A 3 -6.26 -5.29 -13.70
C PRO A 3 -6.98 -5.95 -12.51
N ILE A 4 -6.52 -7.13 -12.12
CA ILE A 4 -7.13 -7.92 -11.04
C ILE A 4 -7.21 -7.14 -9.72
N GLU A 5 -6.23 -6.27 -9.46
CA GLU A 5 -6.19 -5.40 -8.28
C GLU A 5 -7.36 -4.41 -8.27
N VAL A 6 -7.72 -3.88 -9.43
CA VAL A 6 -8.80 -2.89 -9.59
C VAL A 6 -10.16 -3.56 -9.42
N ASP A 7 -10.40 -4.66 -10.13
CA ASP A 7 -11.69 -5.37 -10.08
C ASP A 7 -11.93 -6.03 -8.70
N GLY A 8 -10.89 -6.61 -8.11
CA GLY A 8 -10.94 -7.11 -6.75
C GLY A 8 -11.27 -6.01 -5.74
N THR A 9 -10.63 -4.83 -5.88
CA THR A 9 -10.91 -3.67 -5.01
C THR A 9 -12.35 -3.20 -5.17
N ARG A 10 -12.86 -3.03 -6.39
CA ARG A 10 -14.26 -2.63 -6.62
C ARG A 10 -15.24 -3.59 -5.95
N THR A 11 -14.98 -4.90 -6.07
CA THR A 11 -15.81 -5.95 -5.48
C THR A 11 -15.82 -5.85 -3.95
N ILE A 12 -14.65 -5.69 -3.33
CA ILE A 12 -14.51 -5.54 -1.87
C ILE A 12 -15.23 -4.28 -1.39
N LEU A 13 -15.01 -3.13 -2.05
CA LEU A 13 -15.62 -1.85 -1.66
C LEU A 13 -17.15 -1.91 -1.72
N ALA A 14 -17.70 -2.50 -2.78
CA ALA A 14 -19.15 -2.68 -2.92
C ALA A 14 -19.72 -3.58 -1.81
N ALA A 15 -19.04 -4.68 -1.49
CA ALA A 15 -19.46 -5.58 -0.42
C ALA A 15 -19.39 -4.91 0.96
N MET A 16 -18.32 -4.16 1.24
CA MET A 16 -18.16 -3.42 2.49
C MET A 16 -19.28 -2.38 2.67
N GLN A 17 -19.61 -1.63 1.62
CA GLN A 17 -20.69 -0.66 1.65
C GLN A 17 -22.05 -1.34 1.91
N ALA A 18 -22.34 -2.44 1.22
CA ALA A 18 -23.57 -3.19 1.40
C ALA A 18 -23.71 -3.79 2.82
N GLN A 19 -22.61 -4.14 3.46
CA GLN A 19 -22.57 -4.74 4.80
C GLN A 19 -22.32 -3.71 5.92
N GLY A 20 -22.16 -2.42 5.59
CA GLY A 20 -21.83 -1.39 6.58
C GLY A 20 -20.44 -1.53 7.24
N VAL A 21 -19.53 -2.29 6.64
CA VAL A 21 -18.15 -2.43 7.13
C VAL A 21 -17.35 -1.18 6.76
N ARG A 22 -16.71 -0.56 7.75
CA ARG A 22 -16.06 0.75 7.61
C ARG A 22 -14.55 0.71 7.45
N ARG A 23 -13.86 -0.19 8.16
CA ARG A 23 -12.40 -0.24 8.22
C ARG A 23 -11.81 -1.04 7.07
N LEU A 24 -10.92 -0.43 6.28
CA LEU A 24 -10.20 -1.09 5.20
C LEU A 24 -8.68 -0.84 5.35
N ILE A 25 -7.87 -1.89 5.25
CA ILE A 25 -6.41 -1.76 5.17
C ILE A 25 -5.96 -2.45 3.89
N VAL A 26 -5.26 -1.74 3.02
CA VAL A 26 -4.82 -2.24 1.71
C VAL A 26 -3.31 -2.12 1.60
N VAL A 27 -2.65 -3.17 1.12
CA VAL A 27 -1.20 -3.16 0.85
C VAL A 27 -0.98 -2.90 -0.63
N THR A 28 -0.26 -1.83 -0.97
CA THR A 28 0.05 -1.45 -2.36
C THR A 28 1.54 -1.58 -2.65
N SER A 29 2.28 -0.48 -2.76
CA SER A 29 3.72 -0.43 -2.98
C SER A 29 4.23 1.00 -2.79
N ILE A 30 5.41 1.17 -2.20
CA ILE A 30 6.15 2.43 -2.34
C ILE A 30 6.44 2.69 -3.83
N GLY A 31 6.44 3.95 -4.24
CA GLY A 31 6.53 4.37 -5.65
C GLY A 31 5.18 4.48 -6.37
N VAL A 32 4.06 4.17 -5.72
CA VAL A 32 2.70 4.45 -6.24
C VAL A 32 2.27 5.86 -5.82
N GLY A 33 1.49 6.54 -6.66
CA GLY A 33 0.90 7.84 -6.34
C GLY A 33 1.94 8.90 -5.98
N ASP A 34 1.77 9.56 -4.84
CA ASP A 34 2.65 10.61 -4.32
C ASP A 34 3.94 10.08 -3.66
N SER A 35 4.22 8.77 -3.73
CA SER A 35 5.48 8.16 -3.25
C SER A 35 6.50 7.87 -4.35
N GLN A 36 6.28 8.35 -5.59
CA GLN A 36 7.18 8.16 -6.73
C GLN A 36 8.60 8.72 -6.54
N ASP A 37 8.77 9.69 -5.66
CA ASP A 37 10.08 10.29 -5.35
C ASP A 37 10.78 9.63 -4.15
N GLN A 38 10.09 8.72 -3.45
CA GLN A 38 10.67 7.90 -2.39
C GLN A 38 11.43 6.68 -2.97
N VAL A 39 11.61 6.61 -4.29
CA VAL A 39 12.21 5.49 -4.99
C VAL A 39 13.49 5.92 -5.72
N PRO A 40 14.61 5.18 -5.56
CA PRO A 40 15.85 5.45 -6.29
C PRO A 40 15.68 5.38 -7.81
N LEU A 41 16.43 6.21 -8.56
CA LEU A 41 16.29 6.36 -10.02
C LEU A 41 16.32 5.03 -10.81
N PRO A 42 17.21 4.06 -10.54
CA PRO A 42 17.22 2.79 -11.26
C PRO A 42 15.91 2.01 -11.07
N PHE A 43 15.38 1.97 -9.85
CA PHE A 43 14.13 1.29 -9.54
C PHE A 43 12.93 2.05 -10.12
N LYS A 44 12.96 3.39 -10.12
CA LYS A 44 11.95 4.22 -10.79
C LYS A 44 11.88 3.93 -12.29
N MET A 45 13.02 3.68 -12.94
CA MET A 45 13.05 3.28 -14.35
C MET A 45 12.45 1.90 -14.57
N LEU A 46 12.78 0.91 -13.72
CA LEU A 46 12.16 -0.41 -13.75
C LEU A 46 10.63 -0.33 -13.59
N MET A 47 10.16 0.50 -12.66
CA MET A 47 8.74 0.74 -12.41
C MET A 47 8.02 1.39 -13.59
N LYS A 48 8.67 2.34 -14.28
CA LYS A 48 8.11 3.03 -15.45
C LYS A 48 8.15 2.20 -16.74
N THR A 49 8.89 1.09 -16.75
CA THR A 49 9.07 0.22 -17.92
C THR A 49 8.45 -1.15 -17.67
N VAL A 50 9.18 -2.06 -17.03
CA VAL A 50 8.80 -3.47 -16.82
C VAL A 50 7.55 -3.60 -15.95
N LEU A 51 7.48 -2.84 -14.85
CA LEU A 51 6.36 -2.94 -13.90
C LEU A 51 5.24 -1.93 -14.17
N ARG A 52 5.30 -1.21 -15.30
CA ARG A 52 4.42 -0.06 -15.57
C ARG A 52 2.94 -0.39 -15.40
N LYS A 53 2.49 -1.53 -15.94
CA LYS A 53 1.08 -1.95 -15.86
C LYS A 53 0.63 -2.21 -14.42
N VAL A 54 1.45 -2.91 -13.63
CA VAL A 54 1.20 -3.17 -12.20
C VAL A 54 1.18 -1.86 -11.41
N MET A 55 2.09 -0.94 -11.70
CA MET A 55 2.14 0.35 -11.02
C MET A 55 0.90 1.19 -11.31
N GLN A 56 0.44 1.20 -12.56
CA GLN A 56 -0.81 1.86 -12.95
C GLN A 56 -2.03 1.21 -12.30
N ALA A 57 -2.09 -0.12 -12.24
CA ALA A 57 -3.15 -0.86 -11.56
C ALA A 57 -3.21 -0.52 -10.07
N LYS A 58 -2.06 -0.49 -9.39
CA LYS A 58 -1.96 -0.07 -7.98
C LYS A 58 -2.38 1.39 -7.79
N GLU A 59 -2.01 2.29 -8.69
CA GLU A 59 -2.44 3.69 -8.62
C GLU A 59 -3.96 3.84 -8.78
N GLU A 60 -4.57 3.10 -9.71
CA GLU A 60 -6.04 3.07 -9.87
C GLU A 60 -6.72 2.47 -8.64
N GLN A 61 -6.18 1.37 -8.10
CA GLN A 61 -6.63 0.78 -6.84
C GLN A 61 -6.60 1.80 -5.70
N GLU A 62 -5.50 2.54 -5.52
CA GLU A 62 -5.40 3.57 -4.49
C GLU A 62 -6.47 4.65 -4.68
N LYS A 63 -6.69 5.13 -5.90
CA LYS A 63 -7.73 6.14 -6.20
C LYS A 63 -9.13 5.64 -5.82
N LEU A 64 -9.45 4.40 -6.12
CA LEU A 64 -10.73 3.79 -5.74
C LEU A 64 -10.89 3.70 -4.22
N VAL A 65 -9.87 3.23 -3.52
CA VAL A 65 -9.88 3.13 -2.05
C VAL A 65 -10.03 4.51 -1.42
N MET A 66 -9.28 5.50 -1.90
CA MET A 66 -9.33 6.88 -1.39
C MET A 66 -10.71 7.53 -1.60
N ALA A 67 -11.37 7.25 -2.73
CA ALA A 67 -12.69 7.78 -3.06
C ALA A 67 -13.86 6.99 -2.42
N SER A 68 -13.59 5.86 -1.76
CA SER A 68 -14.64 4.95 -1.25
C SER A 68 -15.48 5.51 -0.11
N GLY A 69 -15.02 6.58 0.56
CA GLY A 69 -15.64 7.08 1.78
C GLY A 69 -15.49 6.17 3.00
N LEU A 70 -14.67 5.10 2.92
CA LEU A 70 -14.33 4.20 4.04
C LEU A 70 -13.22 4.77 4.95
N ASP A 71 -13.04 4.14 6.10
CA ASP A 71 -11.94 4.42 7.03
C ASP A 71 -10.71 3.60 6.60
N TRP A 72 -10.07 4.04 5.52
CA TRP A 72 -9.02 3.28 4.84
C TRP A 72 -7.62 3.59 5.37
N THR A 73 -6.68 2.65 5.23
CA THR A 73 -5.23 2.88 5.35
C THR A 73 -4.54 2.16 4.19
N ILE A 74 -3.68 2.85 3.45
CA ILE A 74 -2.94 2.25 2.33
C ILE A 74 -1.47 2.09 2.75
N VAL A 75 -1.04 0.86 2.99
CA VAL A 75 0.33 0.53 3.37
C VAL A 75 1.17 0.37 2.12
N ARG A 76 2.26 1.14 2.01
CA ARG A 76 3.16 1.18 0.86
C ARG A 76 4.52 0.57 1.22
N PRO A 77 4.69 -0.76 1.13
CA PRO A 77 5.95 -1.41 1.46
C PRO A 77 7.04 -1.13 0.42
N GLY A 78 8.29 -1.18 0.89
CA GLY A 78 9.49 -1.33 0.06
C GLY A 78 9.61 -2.72 -0.60
N GLY A 79 10.82 -3.08 -0.98
CA GLY A 79 11.11 -4.39 -1.57
C GLY A 79 10.86 -5.51 -0.56
N LEU A 80 9.91 -6.39 -0.87
CA LEU A 80 9.52 -7.49 0.02
C LEU A 80 10.58 -8.60 0.05
N THR A 81 10.97 -9.01 1.25
CA THR A 81 11.83 -10.18 1.49
C THR A 81 11.09 -11.25 2.28
N ASP A 82 11.55 -12.50 2.18
CA ASP A 82 11.07 -13.60 3.01
C ASP A 82 11.96 -13.77 4.25
N GLY A 83 11.35 -14.16 5.37
CA GLY A 83 12.05 -14.34 6.63
C GLY A 83 11.11 -14.21 7.83
N PRO A 84 11.63 -14.50 9.05
CA PRO A 84 10.90 -14.24 10.28
C PRO A 84 10.69 -12.72 10.49
N PRO A 85 9.74 -12.31 11.35
CA PRO A 85 9.62 -10.92 11.76
C PRO A 85 10.95 -10.45 12.34
N THR A 86 11.36 -9.24 11.94
CA THR A 86 12.61 -8.64 12.39
C THR A 86 12.40 -7.60 13.47
N ASP A 87 11.18 -7.03 13.55
CA ASP A 87 10.84 -5.86 14.35
C ASP A 87 11.75 -4.64 14.06
N ARG A 88 12.44 -4.67 12.90
CA ARG A 88 13.40 -3.66 12.46
C ARG A 88 12.92 -3.04 11.15
N TYR A 89 11.76 -2.40 11.22
CA TYR A 89 11.21 -1.62 10.11
C TYR A 89 10.96 -0.18 10.54
N THR A 90 10.95 0.73 9.57
CA THR A 90 10.51 2.11 9.74
C THR A 90 9.19 2.28 8.98
N ALA A 91 8.18 2.82 9.66
CA ALA A 91 6.89 3.12 9.04
C ALA A 91 6.45 4.56 9.33
N GLY A 92 5.84 5.21 8.34
CA GLY A 92 5.38 6.59 8.52
C GLY A 92 5.02 7.32 7.23
N LEU A 93 4.73 8.61 7.37
CA LEU A 93 4.34 9.50 6.27
C LEU A 93 5.49 10.37 5.79
N ASP A 94 6.62 10.32 6.48
CA ASP A 94 7.79 11.10 6.12
C ASP A 94 8.33 10.66 4.76
N LYS A 95 8.55 11.63 3.88
CA LYS A 95 9.14 11.42 2.56
C LYS A 95 10.62 11.03 2.63
N SER A 96 11.26 11.17 3.78
CA SER A 96 12.59 10.63 4.06
C SER A 96 12.62 9.09 4.11
N ILE A 97 11.47 8.45 4.34
CA ILE A 97 11.33 6.99 4.26
C ILE A 97 11.38 6.60 2.78
N THR A 98 12.56 6.19 2.33
CA THR A 98 12.82 5.79 0.94
C THR A 98 12.72 4.29 0.79
N ALA A 99 12.61 3.82 -0.44
CA ALA A 99 12.47 2.40 -0.77
C ALA A 99 13.72 1.61 -0.34
N GLY A 100 13.60 0.85 0.74
CA GLY A 100 14.53 -0.21 1.16
C GLY A 100 13.86 -1.58 1.11
N GLN A 101 14.33 -2.52 1.93
CA GLN A 101 13.80 -3.88 2.00
C GLN A 101 13.08 -4.12 3.32
N VAL A 102 11.90 -4.73 3.27
CA VAL A 102 11.12 -5.10 4.45
C VAL A 102 10.63 -6.54 4.34
N SER A 103 10.65 -7.28 5.45
CA SER A 103 10.14 -8.65 5.45
C SER A 103 8.62 -8.68 5.31
N ARG A 104 8.08 -9.69 4.63
CA ARG A 104 6.62 -9.90 4.58
C ARG A 104 5.99 -10.05 5.97
N ALA A 105 6.74 -10.64 6.91
CA ALA A 105 6.31 -10.79 8.29
C ALA A 105 6.15 -9.45 9.00
N ASP A 106 7.08 -8.52 8.82
CA ASP A 106 7.01 -7.17 9.40
C ASP A 106 5.87 -6.35 8.78
N VAL A 107 5.64 -6.45 7.47
CA VAL A 107 4.49 -5.82 6.81
C VAL A 107 3.18 -6.37 7.39
N ALA A 108 3.08 -7.68 7.60
CA ALA A 108 1.90 -8.28 8.23
C ALA A 108 1.70 -7.80 9.67
N ALA A 109 2.77 -7.73 10.47
CA ALA A 109 2.72 -7.19 11.83
C ALA A 109 2.23 -5.74 11.85
N PHE A 110 2.76 -4.89 10.96
CA PHE A 110 2.32 -3.51 10.83
C PHE A 110 0.86 -3.40 10.40
N VAL A 111 0.41 -4.21 9.44
CA VAL A 111 -1.01 -4.26 9.01
C VAL A 111 -1.92 -4.63 10.17
N LEU A 112 -1.55 -5.63 10.97
CA LEU A 112 -2.32 -6.04 12.15
C LEU A 112 -2.39 -4.92 13.21
N GLN A 113 -1.30 -4.18 13.42
CA GLN A 113 -1.30 -3.01 14.30
C GLN A 113 -2.34 -1.96 13.88
N GLN A 114 -2.54 -1.75 12.57
CA GLN A 114 -3.51 -0.77 12.05
C GLN A 114 -4.97 -1.16 12.27
N LEU A 115 -5.26 -2.36 12.77
CA LEU A 115 -6.61 -2.74 13.21
C LEU A 115 -7.01 -2.01 14.49
N ALA A 116 -6.06 -1.76 15.39
CA ALA A 116 -6.29 -1.08 16.67
C ALA A 116 -5.83 0.38 16.67
N ASP A 117 -4.88 0.73 15.80
CA ASP A 117 -4.32 2.07 15.70
C ASP A 117 -4.97 2.90 14.57
N ALA A 118 -5.55 4.05 14.92
CA ALA A 118 -6.20 4.96 13.98
C ALA A 118 -5.26 6.04 13.42
N THR A 119 -3.98 6.06 13.80
CA THR A 119 -2.99 7.08 13.40
C THR A 119 -2.90 7.28 11.89
N TYR A 120 -3.07 6.20 11.12
CA TYR A 120 -2.98 6.20 9.66
C TYR A 120 -4.34 6.04 8.95
N VAL A 121 -5.46 6.30 9.61
CA VAL A 121 -6.76 6.39 8.94
C VAL A 121 -6.75 7.54 7.93
N GLN A 122 -7.16 7.25 6.71
CA GLN A 122 -7.10 8.11 5.52
C GLN A 122 -5.69 8.57 5.15
N LYS A 123 -4.68 7.72 5.41
CA LYS A 123 -3.28 8.01 5.09
C LYS A 123 -2.59 6.85 4.39
N THR A 124 -1.44 7.14 3.80
CA THR A 124 -0.68 6.25 2.90
C THR A 124 0.73 5.93 3.45
N PRO A 125 0.88 5.37 4.67
CA PRO A 125 2.19 5.16 5.28
C PRO A 125 3.09 4.27 4.42
N ALA A 126 4.34 4.69 4.24
CA ALA A 126 5.41 3.84 3.72
C ALA A 126 5.95 2.94 4.83
N ILE A 127 6.42 1.75 4.47
CA ILE A 127 7.12 0.83 5.38
C ILE A 127 8.35 0.23 4.69
N THR A 128 9.51 0.30 5.34
CA THR A 128 10.78 -0.24 4.85
C THR A 128 11.64 -0.82 5.97
#